data_AF-A0A3C0GC98-F1
#
_entry.id   AF-A0A3C0GC98-F1
#
_cell.length_a   1.000
_cell.length_b   1.000
_cell.length_c   1.000
_cell.angle_alpha   90.00
_cell.angle_beta   90.00
_cell.angle_gamma   90.00
#
_symmetry.space_group_name_H-M   'P 1'
#
loop_
_entity.id
_entity.type
_entity.pdbx_description
1 polymer ?
#
loop_
_entity_poly.entity_id
_entity_poly.type
_entity_poly.pdbx_seq_one_letter_code
_entity_poly.pdbx_strand_id
1 'polypeptide(L)' 'PDVTVSFTDAQWARIVAASPNIKDNLDDTGDVDASYLAAKWKKDISRLVQMYEKQQASVDDF' A
#
# COMPACT_ATOMS: atom_id res chain seq x y z
N PRO A 1 3.46 -15.00 -7.34
CA PRO A 1 2.70 -15.66 -6.26
C PRO A 1 1.70 -14.65 -5.70
N ASP A 2 0.51 -15.10 -5.32
CA ASP A 2 -0.51 -14.22 -4.71
C ASP A 2 -0.35 -14.21 -3.19
N VAL A 3 -0.61 -13.06 -2.57
CA VAL A 3 -0.63 -12.91 -1.11
C VAL A 3 -2.05 -12.56 -0.68
N THR A 4 -2.60 -13.34 0.25
CA THR A 4 -3.94 -13.14 0.82
C THR A 4 -3.81 -12.62 2.25
N VAL A 5 -4.54 -11.55 2.56
CA VAL A 5 -4.68 -11.00 3.92
C VAL A 5 -6.16 -10.96 4.26
N SER A 6 -6.51 -11.37 5.47
CA SER A 6 -7.90 -11.38 5.94
C SER A 6 -8.02 -10.59 7.24
N PHE A 7 -9.09 -9.80 7.33
CA PHE A 7 -9.47 -9.04 8.51
C PHE A 7 -10.78 -9.60 9.06
N THR A 8 -10.88 -9.65 10.39
CA THR A 8 -12.18 -9.84 11.05
C THR A 8 -13.08 -8.63 10.81
N ASP A 9 -14.40 -8.80 10.96
CA ASP A 9 -15.36 -7.70 10.81
C ASP A 9 -15.03 -6.50 11.71
N ALA A 10 -14.59 -6.76 12.95
CA ALA A 10 -14.19 -5.71 13.89
C ALA A 10 -12.93 -4.95 13.44
N GLN A 11 -11.97 -5.63 12.81
CA GLN A 11 -10.80 -4.98 12.21
C GLN A 11 -11.20 -4.19 10.96
N TRP A 12 -12.09 -4.74 10.13
CA TRP A 12 -12.59 -4.06 8.93
C TRP A 12 -13.33 -2.77 9.27
N ALA A 13 -14.18 -2.80 10.30
CA ALA A 13 -14.87 -1.60 10.78
C ALA A 13 -13.89 -0.49 11.20
N ARG A 14 -12.78 -0.86 11.85
CA ARG A 14 -11.72 0.11 12.23
C ARG A 14 -11.00 0.66 11.01
N ILE A 15 -10.74 -0.15 9.99
CA ILE A 15 -10.15 0.28 8.72
C ILE A 15 -11.06 1.29 8.03
N VAL A 16 -12.34 0.96 7.86
CA VAL A 16 -13.31 1.86 7.22
C VAL A 16 -13.44 3.18 8.00
N ALA A 17 -13.49 3.13 9.33
CA ALA A 17 -13.51 4.34 10.16
C ALA A 17 -12.24 5.20 9.99
N ALA A 18 -11.09 4.58 9.74
CA ALA A 18 -9.82 5.25 9.51
C ALA A 18 -9.59 5.67 8.05
N SER A 19 -10.56 5.44 7.14
CA SER A 19 -10.42 5.73 5.70
C SER A 19 -9.82 7.09 5.35
N PRO A 20 -10.18 8.21 6.03
CA PRO A 20 -9.59 9.52 5.72
C PRO A 20 -8.07 9.59 5.91
N ASN A 21 -7.50 8.74 6.78
CA ASN A 21 -6.06 8.69 7.05
C ASN A 21 -5.34 7.65 6.19
N ILE A 22 -6.08 6.68 5.62
CA ILE A 22 -5.52 5.62 4.78
C ILE A 22 -5.30 6.13 3.35
N LYS A 23 -6.15 7.06 2.92
CA LYS A 23 -6.05 7.69 1.59
C LYS A 23 -4.85 8.63 1.53
N ASP A 24 -3.91 8.34 0.63
CA ASP A 24 -2.65 9.08 0.51
C ASP A 24 -2.85 10.50 -0.04
N ASN A 25 -3.93 10.74 -0.80
CA ASN A 25 -4.19 12.01 -1.49
C ASN A 25 -5.59 12.54 -1.15
N LEU A 26 -5.73 13.87 -1.09
CA LEU A 26 -7.02 14.55 -0.95
C LEU A 26 -7.97 14.26 -2.13
N ASP A 27 -7.41 13.90 -3.29
CA ASP A 27 -8.15 13.57 -4.52
C ASP A 27 -8.50 12.07 -4.64
N ASP A 28 -8.17 11.24 -3.65
CA ASP A 28 -8.50 9.81 -3.66
C ASP A 28 -9.99 9.62 -3.33
N THR A 29 -10.82 9.79 -4.36
CA THR A 29 -12.27 9.65 -4.29
C THR A 29 -12.65 8.17 -4.38
N GLY A 30 -13.41 7.66 -3.42
CA GLY A 30 -13.84 6.25 -3.36
C GLY A 30 -13.85 5.68 -1.94
N ASP A 31 -14.34 4.44 -1.76
CA ASP A 31 -14.33 3.77 -0.46
C ASP A 31 -13.01 3.02 -0.24
N VAL A 32 -12.58 2.92 1.03
CA VAL A 32 -11.49 2.01 1.39
C VAL A 32 -12.05 0.59 1.42
N ASP A 33 -11.94 -0.09 0.27
CA ASP A 33 -12.28 -1.49 0.10
C ASP A 33 -11.04 -2.39 -0.04
N ALA A 34 -11.25 -3.70 -0.15
CA ALA A 34 -10.15 -4.66 -0.27
C ALA A 34 -9.29 -4.41 -1.53
N SER A 35 -9.91 -3.97 -2.63
CA SER A 35 -9.22 -3.68 -3.88
C SER A 35 -8.34 -2.44 -3.74
N TYR A 36 -8.83 -1.40 -3.07
CA TYR A 36 -8.08 -0.19 -2.75
C TYR A 36 -6.82 -0.53 -1.94
N LEU A 37 -6.98 -1.29 -0.85
CA LEU A 37 -5.85 -1.69 0.00
C LEU A 37 -4.83 -2.56 -0.77
N ALA A 38 -5.30 -3.49 -1.61
CA ALA A 38 -4.42 -4.31 -2.44
C ALA A 38 -3.62 -3.46 -3.44
N ALA A 39 -4.27 -2.50 -4.10
CA ALA A 39 -3.61 -1.57 -5.02
C ALA A 39 -2.58 -0.70 -4.31
N LYS A 40 -2.95 -0.13 -3.15
CA LYS A 40 -2.04 0.66 -2.31
C LYS A 40 -0.84 -0.14 -1.86
N TRP A 41 -1.05 -1.34 -1.31
CA TRP A 41 0.06 -2.17 -0.83
C TRP A 41 1.00 -2.59 -1.96
N LYS A 42 0.46 -2.95 -3.13
CA LYS A 42 1.27 -3.24 -4.32
C LYS A 42 2.13 -2.05 -4.74
N LYS A 43 1.57 -0.84 -4.73
CA LYS A 43 2.29 0.40 -5.05
C LYS A 43 3.41 0.66 -4.05
N ASP A 44 3.14 0.53 -2.76
CA ASP A 44 4.09 0.79 -1.68
C ASP A 44 5.27 -0.21 -1.72
N ILE A 45 4.99 -1.50 -1.89
CA ILE A 45 6.04 -2.53 -2.06
C ILE A 45 6.86 -2.28 -3.32
N SER A 46 6.20 -1.96 -4.43
CA SER A 46 6.90 -1.67 -5.70
C SER A 46 7.86 -0.47 -5.56
N ARG A 47 7.43 0.57 -4.84
CA ARG A 47 8.28 1.73 -4.53
C ARG A 47 9.49 1.35 -3.68
N LEU A 48 9.31 0.52 -2.65
CA LEU A 48 10.41 0.05 -1.81
C LEU A 48 11.44 -0.76 -2.60
N VAL A 49 10.99 -1.65 -3.47
CA VAL A 49 11.89 -2.44 -4.35
C VAL A 49 12.67 -1.51 -5.27
N GLN A 50 12.00 -0.58 -5.94
CA GLN A 50 12.66 0.40 -6.82
C GLN A 50 13.68 1.27 -6.08
N MET A 51 13.39 1.66 -4.83
CA MET A 51 14.31 2.43 -4.01
C MET A 51 15.55 1.61 -3.64
N TYR A 52 15.36 0.35 -3.25
CA TYR A 52 16.46 -0.57 -2.98
C TYR A 52 17.35 -0.78 -4.23
N GLU A 53 16.73 -1.04 -5.38
CA GLU A 53 17.45 -1.23 -6.64
C GLU A 53 18.27 0.01 -7.03
N LYS A 54 17.71 1.22 -6.87
CA LYS A 54 18.44 2.47 -7.09
C LYS A 54 19.63 2.62 -6.15
N GLN A 55 19.48 2.25 -4.88
CA GLN A 55 20.57 2.30 -3.91
C GLN A 55 21.70 1.34 -4.29
N GLN A 56 21.38 0.11 -4.67
CA GLN A 56 22.40 -0.86 -5.11
C GLN A 56 23.09 -0.40 -6.40
N ALA A 57 22.34 0.09 -7.39
CA ALA A 57 22.92 0.62 -8.63
C ALA A 57 23.85 1.82 -8.38
N SER A 58 23.55 2.67 -7.38
CA SER A 58 24.43 3.79 -7.01
C SER A 58 25.70 3.39 -6.25
N VAL A 59 25.79 2.14 -5.77
CA VAL A 59 26.98 1.61 -5.09
C VAL A 59 27.99 1.00 -6.09
N ASP A 60 27.54 0.55 -7.26
CA ASP A 60 28.38 -0.07 -8.29
C ASP A 60 29.11 0.93 -9.23
N ASP A 61 28.85 2.24 -9.10
CA ASP A 61 29.47 3.31 -9.93
C ASP A 61 30.84 3.81 -9.39
N PHE A 62 31.62 2.97 -8.70
CA PHE A 62 32.99 3.27 -8.22
C PHE A 62 34.07 2.45 -8.91
#